data_AF-A0A7W8S354-F1
#
_entry.id   AF-A0A7W8S354-F1
#
_cell.length_a   1.000
_cell.length_b   1.000
_cell.length_c   1.000
_cell.angle_alpha   90.00
_cell.angle_beta   90.00
_cell.angle_gamma   90.00
#
_symmetry.space_group_name_H-M   'P 1'
#
loop_
_entity.id
_entity.type
_entity.pdbx_description
1 polymer ?
#
loop_
_entity_poly.entity_id
_entity_poly.type
_entity_poly.pdbx_seq_one_letter_code
_entity_poly.pdbx_strand_id
1 'polypeptide(L)' 'MPGLRSKAFTLNSAKREATNFYVWESEDAATAFFTDELLDRVTGLYGVRPDVEFVQIATLVENVRA' A
#
# COMPACT_ATOMS: atom_id res chain seq x y z
N MET A 1 -0.54 -12.01 1.57
CA MET A 1 -0.41 -10.81 2.43
C MET A 1 -1.24 -11.05 3.69
N PRO A 2 -0.70 -11.78 4.67
CA PRO A 2 -1.41 -12.06 5.93
C PRO A 2 -1.86 -10.75 6.60
N GLY A 3 -3.12 -10.68 7.07
CA GLY A 3 -3.65 -9.48 7.73
C GLY A 3 -3.96 -8.30 6.81
N LEU A 4 -3.94 -8.46 5.48
CA LEU A 4 -4.37 -7.39 4.56
C LEU A 4 -5.90 -7.37 4.47
N ARG A 5 -6.50 -6.22 4.80
CA ARG A 5 -7.94 -5.97 4.69
C ARG A 5 -8.33 -5.48 3.31
N SER A 6 -7.59 -4.52 2.76
CA SER A 6 -7.91 -3.92 1.46
C SER A 6 -6.67 -3.41 0.74
N LYS A 7 -6.73 -3.43 -0.59
CA LYS A 7 -5.70 -2.88 -1.47
C LYS A 7 -6.34 -2.14 -2.63
N ALA A 8 -5.91 -0.90 -2.83
CA ALA A 8 -6.32 -0.08 -3.97
C ALA A 8 -5.09 0.35 -4.76
N PHE A 9 -5.10 0.07 -6.07
CA PHE A 9 -4.11 0.62 -6.99
C PHE A 9 -4.66 1.91 -7.59
N THR A 10 -3.90 3.00 -7.52
CA THR A 10 -4.31 4.27 -8.13
C THR A 10 -3.22 4.82 -9.04
N LEU A 11 -3.64 5.44 -10.14
CA LEU A 11 -2.77 6.07 -11.11
C LEU A 11 -3.30 7.46 -11.42
N ASN A 12 -2.46 8.46 -11.24
CA ASN A 12 -2.69 9.82 -11.70
C ASN A 12 -1.89 10.03 -12.99
N SER A 13 -2.55 9.81 -14.13
CA SER A 13 -1.91 9.95 -15.45
C SER A 13 -1.44 11.38 -15.73
N ALA A 14 -2.16 12.40 -15.24
CA ALA A 14 -1.82 13.80 -15.46
C ALA A 14 -0.50 14.19 -14.75
N LYS A 15 -0.26 13.65 -13.55
CA LYS A 15 0.98 13.86 -12.80
C LYS A 15 2.04 12.77 -13.04
N ARG A 16 1.68 11.69 -13.74
CA ARG A 16 2.51 10.49 -13.92
C ARG A 16 2.90 9.82 -12.59
N GLU A 17 1.97 9.80 -11.64
CA GLU A 17 2.17 9.25 -10.30
C GLU A 17 1.34 7.97 -10.13
N ALA A 18 1.91 6.95 -9.50
CA ALA A 18 1.19 5.77 -9.04
C ALA A 18 1.24 5.72 -7.52
N THR A 19 0.08 5.62 -6.87
CA THR A 19 -0.03 5.55 -5.41
C THR A 19 -0.91 4.37 -5.05
N ASN A 20 -0.42 3.47 -4.21
CA ASN A 20 -1.14 2.27 -3.83
C ASN A 20 -1.43 2.33 -2.34
N PHE A 21 -2.70 2.11 -1.98
CA PHE A 21 -3.13 2.09 -0.59
C PHE A 21 -3.31 0.65 -0.12
N TYR A 22 -2.82 0.38 1.08
CA TYR A 22 -2.89 -0.92 1.72
C TYR A 22 -3.42 -0.73 3.13
N VAL A 23 -4.51 -1.41 3.46
CA VAL A 23 -5.11 -1.39 4.80
C VAL A 23 -4.85 -2.74 5.45
N TRP A 24 -4.21 -2.72 6.62
CA TRP A 24 -3.83 -3.93 7.36
C TRP A 24 -4.58 -4.02 8.69
N GLU A 25 -4.69 -5.24 9.22
CA GLU A 25 -5.27 -5.52 10.54
C GLU A 25 -4.38 -5.05 11.69
N SER A 26 -3.06 -5.00 11.49
CA SER A 26 -2.08 -4.56 12.48
C SER A 26 -0.91 -3.81 11.84
N GLU A 27 -0.21 -3.03 12.66
CA GLU A 27 1.02 -2.35 12.28
C GLU A 27 2.13 -3.34 11.88
N ASP A 28 2.29 -4.43 12.63
CA ASP A 28 3.27 -5.50 12.33
C ASP A 28 3.04 -6.09 10.92
N ALA A 29 1.79 -6.34 10.55
CA ALA A 29 1.47 -6.85 9.21
C ALA A 29 1.77 -5.82 8.11
N ALA A 30 1.55 -4.53 8.38
CA ALA A 30 1.85 -3.47 7.45
C ALA A 30 3.36 -3.32 7.21
N THR A 31 4.14 -3.26 8.28
CA THR A 31 5.58 -3.00 8.22
C THR A 31 6.36 -4.20 7.70
N ALA A 32 5.92 -5.42 7.99
CA ALA A 32 6.55 -6.65 7.49
C ALA A 32 6.45 -6.83 5.96
N PHE A 33 5.50 -6.14 5.30
CA PHE A 33 5.26 -6.32 3.87
C PHE A 33 6.28 -5.57 2.99
N PHE A 34 6.66 -4.34 3.36
CA PHE A 34 7.49 -3.46 2.52
C PHE A 34 8.99 -3.65 2.77
N THR A 35 9.48 -4.87 2.52
CA THR A 35 10.91 -5.19 2.63
C THR A 35 11.74 -4.52 1.54
N ASP A 36 13.03 -4.33 1.76
CA ASP A 36 13.93 -3.78 0.75
C ASP A 36 13.94 -4.62 -0.54
N GLU A 37 13.89 -5.94 -0.45
CA GLU A 37 13.78 -6.84 -1.62
C GLU A 37 12.52 -6.55 -2.45
N LEU A 38 11.37 -6.32 -1.77
CA LEU A 38 10.15 -5.95 -2.46
C LEU A 38 10.29 -4.57 -3.12
N LEU A 39 10.87 -3.60 -2.42
CA LEU A 39 11.08 -2.25 -2.94
C LEU A 39 12.03 -2.23 -4.14
N ASP A 40 13.08 -3.05 -4.13
CA ASP A 40 14.01 -3.21 -5.24
C ASP A 40 13.30 -3.82 -6.46
N ARG A 41 12.48 -4.85 -6.23
CA ARG A 41 11.66 -5.43 -7.30
C ARG A 41 10.69 -4.41 -7.89
N VAL A 42 10.02 -3.62 -7.06
CA VAL A 42 9.09 -2.57 -7.52
C VAL A 42 9.84 -1.47 -8.26
N THR A 43 11.03 -1.09 -7.80
CA THR A 43 11.92 -0.14 -8.48
C THR A 43 12.26 -0.63 -9.88
N GLY A 44 12.59 -1.92 -10.03
CA GLY A 44 12.85 -2.51 -11.35
C GLY A 44 11.64 -2.47 -12.30
N LEU A 45 10.42 -2.56 -11.76
CA LEU A 45 9.18 -2.51 -12.57
C LEU A 45 8.82 -1.10 -13.02
N TYR A 46 8.99 -0.10 -12.16
CA TYR A 46 8.56 1.28 -12.42
C TYR A 46 9.70 2.22 -12.80
N GLY A 47 10.96 1.79 -12.70
CA GLY A 47 12.15 2.59 -12.95
C GLY A 47 12.46 3.63 -11.87
N VAL A 48 11.65 3.70 -10.81
CA VAL A 48 11.78 4.62 -9.67
C VAL A 48 11.44 3.90 -8.38
N ARG A 49 12.23 4.13 -7.33
CA ARG A 49 11.97 3.55 -6.01
C ARG A 49 10.77 4.25 -5.39
N PRO A 50 9.73 3.52 -4.96
CA PRO A 50 8.56 4.14 -4.34
C PRO A 50 8.91 4.61 -2.92
N ASP A 51 8.30 5.71 -2.50
CA ASP A 51 8.21 6.09 -1.10
C ASP A 51 7.14 5.26 -0.39
N VAL A 52 7.39 4.87 0.86
CA VAL A 52 6.45 4.14 1.71
C VAL A 52 6.15 4.98 2.94
N GLU A 53 4.88 5.25 3.15
CA GLU A 53 4.39 5.95 4.33
C GLU A 53 3.45 5.03 5.12
N PHE A 54 3.64 4.99 6.44
CA PHE A 54 2.78 4.26 7.37
C PHE A 54 1.91 5.25 8.13
N VAL A 55 0.60 5.03 8.11
CA VAL A 55 -0.37 5.86 8.83
C VAL A 55 -1.28 4.98 9.66
N GLN A 56 -1.65 5.45 10.85
CA GLN A 56 -2.62 4.77 11.71
C GLN A 56 -4.04 5.19 11.35
N ILE A 57 -4.89 4.22 11.04
CA ILE A 57 -6.33 4.46 10.84
C ILE A 57 -7.00 4.41 12.20
N ALA A 58 -7.46 5.56 12.71
CA ALA A 58 -8.14 5.64 13.99
C ALA A 58 -9.45 4.82 14.02
N THR A 59 -10.22 4.86 12.92
CA THR A 59 -11.43 4.05 12.74
C THR A 59 -11.66 3.85 11.24
N LEU A 60 -11.87 2.60 10.83
CA LEU A 60 -12.25 2.27 9.46
C LEU A 60 -13.76 2.09 9.36
N VAL A 61 -14.42 2.88 8.52
CA VAL A 61 -15.85 2.76 8.23
C VAL A 61 -16.02 2.09 6.86
N GLU A 62 -16.48 0.84 6.86
CA GLU A 62 -16.75 0.07 5.64
C GLU A 62 -18.26 -0.09 5.45
N ASN A 63 -18.82 0.59 4.45
CA ASN A 63 -20.23 0.46 4.08
C ASN A 63 -20.41 -0.78 3.21
N VAL A 64 -20.38 -1.97 3.81
CA VAL A 64 -20.71 -3.22 3.11
C VAL A 64 -22.20 -3.20 2.76
N ARG A 65 -22.54 -3.33 1.48
CA ARG A 65 -23.90 -3.73 1.09
C ARG A 65 -24.03 -5.22 1.42
N ALA A 66 -25.02 -5.56 2.23
CA ALA A 66 -25.39 -6.94 2.57
C ALA A 66 -25.82 -7.73 1.32
#